data_AF-A0A820PD27-F1
#
_entry.id   AF-A0A820PD27-F1
#
_cell.length_a   1.000
_cell.length_b   1.000
_cell.length_c   1.000
_cell.angle_alpha   90.00
_cell.angle_beta   90.00
_cell.angle_gamma   90.00
#
_symmetry.space_group_name_H-M   'P 1'
#
loop_
_entity.id
_entity.type
_entity.pdbx_description
1 polymer ?
#
loop_
_entity_poly.entity_id
_entity_poly.type
_entity_poly.pdbx_seq_one_letter_code
_entity_poly.pdbx_strand_id
1 'polypeptide(L)' 'MDKLELAHFHGLPKVHKVGIPLRPIIAGIHAPATLTSKFLNNLLAPIYLKVARETTFIHSIDVIKQFET' A
#
# COMPACT_ATOMS: atom_id res chain seq x y z
N MET A 1 5.45 23.04 -5.50
CA MET A 1 4.11 22.44 -5.56
C MET A 1 4.35 20.97 -5.90
N ASP A 2 3.89 20.03 -5.06
CA ASP A 2 4.07 18.61 -5.38
C ASP A 2 3.46 18.33 -6.75
N LYS A 3 4.21 17.63 -7.62
CA LYS A 3 3.75 17.26 -8.96
C LYS A 3 2.45 16.46 -8.82
N LEU A 4 1.43 16.79 -9.61
CA LEU A 4 0.18 16.03 -9.70
C LEU A 4 0.10 15.44 -11.11
N GLU A 5 -0.08 14.13 -11.21
CA GLU A 5 -0.11 13.43 -12.48
C GLU A 5 -1.27 12.45 -12.54
N LEU A 6 -1.90 12.28 -13.70
CA LEU A 6 -2.86 11.20 -13.86
C LEU A 6 -2.15 9.84 -13.88
N ALA A 7 -2.81 8.83 -13.34
CA ALA A 7 -2.34 7.47 -13.42
C ALA A 7 -2.21 7.06 -14.90
N HIS A 8 -1.06 6.51 -15.28
CA HIS A 8 -0.76 6.20 -16.67
C HIS A 8 0.01 4.88 -16.79
N PHE A 9 0.08 4.31 -17.99
CA PHE A 9 0.91 3.13 -18.22
C PHE A 9 2.38 3.48 -18.04
N HIS A 10 3.08 2.72 -17.19
CA HIS A 10 4.52 2.89 -16.97
C HIS A 10 5.35 2.54 -18.22
N GLY A 11 4.74 1.94 -19.26
CA GLY A 11 5.41 1.54 -20.50
C GLY A 11 6.31 0.31 -20.38
N LEU A 12 6.47 -0.25 -19.18
CA LEU A 12 7.23 -1.47 -18.92
C LEU A 12 6.31 -2.57 -18.39
N PRO A 13 5.72 -3.42 -19.26
CA PRO A 13 4.91 -4.53 -18.80
C PRO A 13 5.77 -5.57 -18.07
N LYS A 14 5.25 -6.18 -16.99
CA LYS A 14 5.93 -7.32 -16.35
C LYS A 14 5.53 -8.62 -17.03
N VAL A 15 6.47 -9.54 -17.16
CA VAL A 15 6.17 -10.94 -17.47
C VAL A 15 5.22 -11.48 -16.40
N HIS A 16 4.19 -12.19 -16.84
CA HIS A 16 3.16 -12.73 -15.96
C HIS A 16 3.05 -14.25 -16.09
N LYS A 17 1.91 -14.81 -16.51
CA LYS A 17 1.66 -16.27 -16.52
C LYS A 17 1.34 -16.78 -17.92
N VAL A 18 1.48 -18.08 -18.14
CA VAL A 18 1.16 -18.72 -19.42
C VAL A 18 -0.30 -18.41 -19.82
N GLY A 19 -0.51 -18.04 -21.09
CA GLY A 19 -1.81 -17.60 -21.62
C GLY A 19 -2.13 -16.12 -21.42
N ILE A 20 -1.49 -15.44 -20.44
CA ILE A 20 -1.57 -13.98 -20.24
C ILE A 20 -0.15 -13.47 -19.95
N PRO A 21 0.71 -13.37 -20.98
CA PRO A 21 2.15 -13.26 -20.79
C PRO A 21 2.58 -11.91 -20.21
N LEU A 22 1.76 -10.86 -20.35
CA LEU A 22 2.09 -9.50 -19.94
C LEU A 22 1.06 -8.95 -18.96
N ARG A 23 1.54 -8.39 -17.85
CA ARG A 23 0.75 -7.57 -16.93
C ARG A 23 1.08 -6.10 -17.14
N PRO A 24 0.12 -5.26 -17.55
CA PRO A 24 0.33 -3.83 -17.60
C PRO A 24 0.63 -3.28 -16.20
N ILE A 25 1.61 -2.39 -16.12
CA ILE A 25 1.89 -1.63 -14.89
C ILE A 25 1.35 -0.22 -15.04
N ILE A 26 0.59 0.21 -14.05
CA ILE A 26 0.13 1.59 -13.92
C ILE A 26 1.07 2.33 -12.97
N ALA A 27 1.68 3.41 -13.45
CA ALA A 27 2.33 4.40 -12.62
C ALA A 27 1.24 5.26 -11.97
N GLY A 28 1.08 5.10 -10.66
CA GLY A 28 0.15 5.90 -9.83
C GLY A 28 0.85 6.83 -8.86
N ILE A 29 2.18 6.96 -8.95
CA ILE A 29 2.94 7.91 -8.14
C ILE A 29 2.43 9.31 -8.50
N HIS A 30 2.19 10.15 -7.49
CA HIS A 30 1.62 11.50 -7.67
C HIS A 30 0.18 11.54 -8.22
N ALA A 31 -0.52 10.40 -8.26
CA ALA A 31 -1.92 10.37 -8.65
C ALA A 31 -2.80 11.13 -7.64
N PRO A 32 -3.91 11.77 -8.07
CA PRO A 32 -4.87 12.43 -7.17
C PRO A 32 -5.34 11.52 -6.03
N ALA A 33 -5.49 10.21 -6.31
CA ALA A 33 -5.83 9.21 -5.31
C ALA A 33 -4.84 9.15 -4.12
N THR A 34 -3.56 9.46 -4.35
CA THR A 34 -2.54 9.56 -3.30
C THR A 34 -2.88 10.67 -2.30
N LEU A 35 -3.36 11.83 -2.78
CA LEU A 35 -3.76 12.94 -1.93
C LEU A 35 -5.03 12.61 -1.15
N THR A 36 -6.03 12.02 -1.81
CA THR A 36 -7.25 11.54 -1.14
C THR A 36 -6.91 10.51 -0.06
N SER A 37 -6.05 9.54 -0.38
CA SER A 37 -5.59 8.53 0.57
C SER A 37 -4.82 9.15 1.74
N LYS A 38 -3.96 10.14 1.49
CA LYS A 38 -3.21 10.86 2.54
C LYS A 38 -4.15 11.63 3.46
N PHE A 39 -5.12 12.34 2.89
CA PHE A 39 -6.15 13.06 3.66
C PHE A 39 -6.92 12.10 4.56
N LEU A 40 -7.44 11.01 3.99
CA LEU A 40 -8.20 10.01 4.75
C LEU A 40 -7.33 9.34 5.82
N ASN A 41 -6.08 9.00 5.50
CA ASN A 41 -5.15 8.44 6.46
C ASN A 41 -4.88 9.40 7.62
N ASN A 42 -4.68 10.68 7.37
CA ASN A 42 -4.46 11.66 8.44
C ASN A 42 -5.66 11.76 9.39
N LEU A 43 -6.88 11.60 8.86
CA LEU A 43 -8.10 11.58 9.66
C LEU A 43 -8.24 10.29 10.49
N LEU A 44 -7.98 9.14 9.88
CA LEU A 44 -8.27 7.84 10.48
C LEU A 44 -7.11 7.25 11.30
N ALA A 45 -5.85 7.62 11.00
CA ALA A 45 -4.66 7.04 11.59
C ALA A 45 -4.65 7.04 13.14
N PRO A 46 -5.08 8.11 13.84
CA PRO A 46 -5.08 8.10 15.30
C PRO A 46 -5.97 7.00 15.89
N ILE A 47 -7.15 6.79 15.29
CA ILE A 47 -8.12 5.78 15.72
C ILE A 47 -7.63 4.39 15.32
N TYR A 48 -7.22 4.24 14.06
CA TYR A 48 -6.73 2.97 13.53
C TYR A 48 -5.52 2.46 14.32
N LEU A 49 -4.53 3.32 14.61
CA LEU A 49 -3.31 2.92 15.33
C LEU A 49 -3.58 2.57 16.80
N LYS A 50 -4.63 3.13 17.41
CA LYS A 50 -5.05 2.70 18.74
C LYS A 50 -5.58 1.27 18.70
N VAL A 51 -6.56 1.01 17.82
CA VAL A 51 -7.17 -0.32 17.67
C VAL A 51 -6.14 -1.37 17.21
N ALA A 52 -5.26 -1.02 16.27
CA ALA A 52 -4.25 -1.93 15.73
C ALA A 52 -3.26 -2.38 16.81
N ARG A 53 -2.85 -1.51 17.74
CA ARG A 53 -1.98 -1.88 18.87
C ARG A 53 -2.61 -2.86 19.84
N GLU A 54 -3.93 -2.81 19.98
CA GLU A 54 -4.68 -3.65 20.91
C GLU A 54 -5.06 -5.01 20.28
N THR A 55 -5.19 -5.07 18.96
CA THR A 55 -5.79 -6.22 18.26
C THR A 55 -4.86 -6.96 17.31
N THR A 56 -3.71 -6.37 16.96
CA THR A 56 -2.84 -6.90 15.90
C THR A 56 -1.37 -6.82 16.32
N PHE A 57 -0.56 -7.76 15.84
CA PHE A 57 0.89 -7.68 15.97
C PHE A 57 1.45 -6.62 15.01
N ILE A 58 2.14 -5.64 15.55
CA ILE A 58 2.76 -4.57 14.77
C ILE A 58 4.11 -5.01 14.22
N HIS A 59 4.87 -5.79 14.99
CA HIS A 59 6.13 -6.35 14.56
C HIS A 59 6.02 -7.86 14.40
N SER A 60 6.52 -8.36 13.27
CA SER A 60 6.50 -9.80 12.96
C SER A 60 7.27 -10.64 13.98
N ILE A 61 8.29 -10.07 14.62
CA ILE A 61 9.08 -10.76 15.65
C ILE A 61 8.26 -11.04 16.92
N ASP A 62 7.26 -10.22 17.23
CA ASP A 62 6.42 -10.41 18.41
C ASP A 62 5.51 -11.63 18.24
N VAL A 63 5.13 -11.93 17.01
CA VAL A 63 4.41 -13.17 16.66
C VAL A 63 5.28 -14.38 16.99
N ILE A 64 6.53 -14.40 16.53
CA ILE A 64 7.44 -15.55 16.69
C ILE A 64 7.66 -15.85 18.18
N LYS A 65 7.93 -14.81 18.99
CA LYS A 65 8.15 -14.96 20.44
C LYS A 65 6.97 -15.61 21.16
N GLN A 66 5.73 -15.35 20.73
CA GLN A 66 4.54 -15.96 21.31
C GLN A 66 4.44 -17.47 21.04
N PHE A 67 5.00 -17.96 19.93
CA PHE A 67 4.99 -19.38 19.58
C PHE A 67 6.23 -20.15 20.06
N GLU A 68 7.28 -19.45 20.50
CA GLU A 68 8.50 -20.02 21.07
C GLU A 68 8.43 -20.24 22.60
N THR A 69 7.29 -19.89 23.25
CA THR A 69 7.02 -20.14 24.67
C THR A 69 6.22 -21.44 24.85
#